data_AF-A0A7X3RFD5-F1
#
_entry.id   AF-A0A7X3RFD5-F1
#
_cell.length_a   1.000
_cell.length_b   1.000
_cell.length_c   1.000
_cell.angle_alpha   90.00
_cell.angle_beta   90.00
_cell.angle_gamma   90.00
#
_symmetry.space_group_name_H-M   'P 1'
#
loop_
_entity.id
_entity.type
_entity.pdbx_description
1 polymer ?
#
loop_
_entity_poly.entity_id
_entity_poly.type
_entity_poly.pdbx_seq_one_letter_code
_entity_poly.pdbx_strand_id
1 'polypeptide(L)'
;MTEPIKAAPTARGGPGIEGMRNILTDALYEMGYDDTLVDTLIERNVIDFSTVNYTSDVMDDLIEHYGESVLCGGLPDAIICESLDASLMGEVGRSWRASKGDTFRERILYMIAAPIESLGLKIVENSELESIKLIPQLDAVKRNVVIDYGEFGMQLPDTDIIVYRPENSQVIAVISSKISVRESVVQTGYWKFKLLESENTKHIKVYLITPDVNKDLTRIDPAKDPRVIAEIDLDGTYVLTAEALEESDKVKLFEYFIEDLKQVIEESQ
;
A
#
# COMPACT_ATOMS: atom_id res chain seq x y z
N MET A 1 35.39 15.98 40.50
CA MET A 1 34.89 17.01 39.56
C MET A 1 35.27 16.56 38.18
N THR A 2 34.39 15.81 37.55
CA THR A 2 34.49 15.32 36.18
C THR A 2 33.61 16.22 35.33
N GLU A 3 34.16 16.73 34.23
CA GLU A 3 33.47 17.62 33.31
C GLU A 3 32.13 17.01 32.85
N PRO A 4 31.07 17.82 32.64
CA PRO A 4 29.86 17.32 32.04
C PRO A 4 30.19 16.80 30.64
N ILE A 5 29.77 15.56 30.38
CA ILE A 5 29.77 14.96 29.04
C ILE A 5 28.98 15.91 28.13
N LYS A 6 29.66 16.44 27.10
CA LYS A 6 29.00 17.22 26.05
C LYS A 6 27.89 16.36 25.46
N ALA A 7 26.67 16.89 25.47
CA ALA A 7 25.53 16.28 24.80
C ALA A 7 25.94 15.81 23.38
N ALA A 8 25.59 14.57 23.05
CA ALA A 8 25.60 14.12 21.66
C ALA A 8 24.77 15.12 20.82
N PRO A 9 25.14 15.39 19.56
CA PRO A 9 24.46 16.39 18.76
C PRO A 9 22.99 16.00 18.67
N THR A 10 22.11 16.79 19.30
CA THR A 10 20.68 16.76 19.03
C THR A 10 20.48 17.00 17.55
N ALA A 11 19.57 16.21 16.96
CA ALA A 11 19.00 16.33 15.62
C ALA A 11 19.59 17.48 14.78
N ARG A 12 20.55 17.17 13.91
CA ARG A 12 20.85 18.06 12.78
C ARG A 12 19.81 17.83 11.68
N GLY A 13 18.56 18.15 12.00
CA GLY A 13 17.56 18.52 11.00
C GLY A 13 17.91 19.91 10.50
N GLY A 14 18.87 20.02 9.58
CA GLY A 14 18.98 21.21 8.75
C GLY A 14 17.76 21.29 7.84
N PRO A 15 17.32 22.49 7.40
CA PRO A 15 16.17 22.67 6.49
C PRO A 15 16.45 22.20 5.05
N GLY A 16 17.32 21.21 4.89
CA GLY A 16 17.81 20.72 3.60
C GLY A 16 17.63 19.21 3.44
N ILE A 17 17.74 18.79 2.19
CA ILE A 17 17.51 17.46 1.61
C ILE A 17 18.08 16.29 2.45
N GLU A 18 19.18 16.51 3.17
CA GLU A 18 19.91 15.48 3.92
C GLU A 18 19.23 15.06 5.24
N GLY A 19 18.39 15.91 5.85
CA GLY A 19 17.59 15.54 7.01
C GLY A 19 16.32 14.75 6.66
N MET A 20 15.87 14.84 5.40
CA MET A 20 14.66 14.20 4.87
C MET A 20 14.93 12.79 4.34
N ARG A 21 16.18 12.49 4.01
CA ARG A 21 16.66 11.16 3.59
C ARG A 21 16.42 10.09 4.65
N ASN A 22 16.38 10.45 5.93
CA ASN A 22 16.33 9.47 7.02
C ASN A 22 14.93 8.87 7.21
N ILE A 23 13.83 9.60 7.02
CA ILE A 23 12.51 9.17 7.54
C ILE A 23 11.86 8.04 6.73
N LEU A 24 11.93 8.06 5.39
CA LEU A 24 11.42 6.95 4.57
C LEU A 24 12.40 5.76 4.58
N THR A 25 13.70 6.03 4.67
CA THR A 25 14.73 5.02 4.86
C THR A 25 14.49 4.28 6.17
N ASP A 26 14.23 5.00 7.26
CA ASP A 26 13.92 4.44 8.58
C ASP A 26 12.63 3.62 8.53
N ALA A 27 11.57 4.09 7.87
CA ALA A 27 10.31 3.33 7.75
C ALA A 27 10.46 2.05 6.89
N LEU A 28 11.17 2.11 5.77
CA LEU A 28 11.42 0.95 4.91
C LEU A 28 12.41 -0.03 5.57
N TYR A 29 13.39 0.48 6.32
CA TYR A 29 14.33 -0.30 7.13
C TYR A 29 13.62 -0.98 8.31
N GLU A 30 12.73 -0.29 9.03
CA GLU A 30 11.85 -0.86 10.08
C GLU A 30 10.82 -1.87 9.51
N MET A 31 10.50 -1.77 8.22
CA MET A 31 9.72 -2.75 7.48
C MET A 31 10.55 -3.94 6.97
N GLY A 32 11.88 -3.91 7.11
CA GLY A 32 12.81 -4.99 6.75
C GLY A 32 13.37 -4.91 5.33
N TYR A 33 13.27 -3.77 4.65
CA TYR A 33 13.83 -3.53 3.32
C TYR A 33 15.22 -2.88 3.40
N ASP A 34 16.08 -3.17 2.43
CA ASP A 34 17.44 -2.63 2.39
C ASP A 34 17.53 -1.23 1.78
N ASP A 35 18.62 -0.52 2.08
CA ASP A 35 18.90 0.85 1.64
C ASP A 35 18.89 1.02 0.11
N THR A 36 19.16 -0.06 -0.64
CA THR A 36 19.20 -0.07 -2.11
C THR A 36 17.81 0.12 -2.70
N LEU A 37 16.78 -0.47 -2.08
CA LEU A 37 15.39 -0.30 -2.50
C LEU A 37 14.95 1.16 -2.37
N VAL A 38 15.33 1.79 -1.25
CA VAL A 38 14.97 3.18 -0.94
C VAL A 38 15.63 4.14 -1.92
N ASP A 39 16.95 4.01 -2.12
CA ASP A 39 17.71 4.87 -3.03
C ASP A 39 17.21 4.73 -4.49
N THR A 40 16.84 3.52 -4.92
CA THR A 40 16.32 3.28 -6.28
C THR A 40 14.94 3.92 -6.51
N LEU A 41 14.04 3.88 -5.51
CA LEU A 41 12.70 4.48 -5.62
C LEU A 41 12.78 6.01 -5.69
N ILE A 42 13.78 6.60 -5.03
CA ILE A 42 14.09 8.04 -5.10
C ILE A 42 14.67 8.40 -6.48
N GLU A 43 15.64 7.63 -6.99
CA GLU A 43 16.26 7.86 -8.30
C GLU A 43 15.25 7.80 -9.45
N ARG A 44 14.19 6.98 -9.32
CA ARG A 44 13.11 6.86 -10.30
C ARG A 44 12.03 7.93 -10.18
N ASN A 45 12.18 8.90 -9.27
CA ASN A 45 11.26 10.03 -9.09
C ASN A 45 9.82 9.61 -8.73
N VAL A 46 9.67 8.47 -8.04
CA VAL A 46 8.37 7.88 -7.68
C VAL A 46 7.72 8.60 -6.48
N ILE A 47 8.49 9.39 -5.71
CA ILE A 47 8.01 10.06 -4.48
C ILE A 47 8.52 11.52 -4.41
N ASP A 48 7.63 12.49 -4.14
CA ASP A 48 7.94 13.89 -3.79
C ASP A 48 7.77 14.09 -2.27
N PHE A 49 8.79 14.64 -1.59
CA PHE A 49 8.92 14.65 -0.12
C PHE A 49 8.73 16.00 0.53
N SER A 50 8.06 16.95 -0.13
CA SER A 50 7.95 18.31 0.41
C SER A 50 7.14 18.47 1.72
N THR A 51 6.39 17.46 2.19
CA THR A 51 5.50 17.65 3.36
C THR A 51 5.14 16.37 4.16
N VAL A 52 6.01 15.78 4.99
CA VAL A 52 5.55 14.79 6.01
C VAL A 52 6.44 14.78 7.27
N ASN A 53 5.82 14.60 8.45
CA ASN A 53 6.43 14.51 9.77
C ASN A 53 5.70 13.42 10.59
N TYR A 54 6.34 12.30 10.99
CA TYR A 54 5.83 11.33 11.98
C TYR A 54 6.94 10.38 12.48
N THR A 55 7.33 10.49 13.75
CA THR A 55 8.23 9.55 14.47
C THR A 55 7.87 9.36 15.94
N SER A 56 6.85 10.05 16.47
CA SER A 56 6.56 10.01 17.92
C SER A 56 5.82 8.75 18.35
N ASP A 57 4.78 8.37 17.63
CA ASP A 57 3.76 7.46 18.18
C ASP A 57 4.27 6.01 18.28
N VAL A 58 5.13 5.57 17.34
CA VAL A 58 5.76 4.23 17.36
C VAL A 58 6.86 4.13 18.43
N MET A 59 7.61 5.22 18.63
CA MET A 59 8.65 5.29 19.65
C MET A 59 8.06 5.29 21.06
N ASP A 60 6.96 6.02 21.25
CA ASP A 60 6.27 6.12 22.53
C ASP A 60 5.69 4.77 22.97
N ASP A 61 5.11 3.99 22.05
CA ASP A 61 4.56 2.65 22.33
C ASP A 61 5.65 1.61 22.69
N LEU A 62 6.80 1.66 22.02
CA LEU A 62 7.94 0.76 22.31
C LEU A 62 8.60 1.08 23.65
N ILE A 63 8.71 2.35 24.00
CA ILE A 63 9.23 2.82 25.29
C ILE A 63 8.26 2.45 26.42
N GLU A 64 6.96 2.58 26.20
CA GLU A 64 5.93 2.22 27.19
C GLU A 64 5.96 0.72 27.52
N HIS A 65 6.11 -0.15 26.52
CA HIS A 65 6.02 -1.59 26.73
C HIS A 65 7.31 -2.29 27.19
N TYR A 66 8.48 -1.80 26.78
CA TYR A 66 9.74 -2.49 27.04
C TYR A 66 10.77 -1.66 27.85
N GLY A 67 10.47 -0.38 28.10
CA GLY A 67 11.33 0.53 28.84
C GLY A 67 12.56 1.00 28.07
N GLU A 68 13.19 2.09 28.53
CA GLU A 68 14.34 2.76 27.88
C GLU A 68 15.59 1.86 27.71
N SER A 69 15.64 0.69 28.37
CA SER A 69 16.81 -0.21 28.35
C SER A 69 17.00 -0.95 27.03
N VAL A 70 15.95 -1.11 26.20
CA VAL A 70 16.04 -1.72 24.85
C VAL A 70 16.91 -0.87 23.92
N LEU A 71 16.91 0.45 24.11
CA LEU A 71 17.70 1.39 23.29
C LEU A 71 19.17 1.48 23.72
N CYS A 72 19.50 1.07 24.95
CA CYS A 72 20.79 1.39 25.57
C CYS A 72 21.74 0.20 25.77
N GLY A 73 21.28 -1.05 25.59
CA GLY A 73 22.09 -2.24 25.88
C GLY A 73 22.04 -3.24 24.74
N GLY A 74 22.93 -3.09 23.75
CA GLY A 74 23.06 -4.01 22.61
C GLY A 74 23.02 -5.47 23.03
N LEU A 75 21.92 -6.14 22.72
CA LEU A 75 21.79 -7.58 22.70
C LEU A 75 22.04 -8.06 21.26
N PRO A 76 22.58 -9.28 21.05
CA PRO A 76 22.80 -9.79 19.70
C PRO A 76 21.48 -9.83 18.92
N ASP A 77 21.47 -9.18 17.75
CA ASP A 77 20.29 -8.97 16.89
C ASP A 77 19.44 -10.23 16.67
N ALA A 78 20.08 -11.40 16.61
CA ALA A 78 19.40 -12.69 16.42
C ALA A 78 18.45 -13.08 17.57
N ILE A 79 18.76 -12.74 18.82
CA ILE A 79 17.92 -13.07 19.98
C ILE A 79 16.73 -12.09 20.10
N ILE A 80 16.94 -10.84 19.68
CA ILE A 80 15.85 -9.85 19.55
C ILE A 80 14.89 -10.31 18.47
N CYS A 81 15.36 -10.67 17.27
CA CYS A 81 14.47 -11.12 16.20
C CYS A 81 13.65 -12.36 16.57
N GLU A 82 14.24 -13.41 17.17
CA GLU A 82 13.49 -14.62 17.55
C GLU A 82 12.48 -14.38 18.68
N SER A 83 12.82 -13.56 19.68
CA SER A 83 11.91 -13.25 20.80
C SER A 83 10.82 -12.24 20.42
N LEU A 84 11.15 -11.27 19.57
CA LEU A 84 10.23 -10.29 19.02
C LEU A 84 9.28 -10.94 18.00
N ASP A 85 9.77 -11.83 17.13
CA ASP A 85 8.91 -12.62 16.23
C ASP A 85 7.94 -13.49 17.03
N ALA A 86 8.41 -14.19 18.07
CA ALA A 86 7.55 -15.02 18.91
C ALA A 86 6.47 -14.21 19.67
N SER A 87 6.79 -12.99 20.13
CA SER A 87 5.83 -12.09 20.81
C SER A 87 4.91 -11.35 19.83
N LEU A 88 5.38 -10.99 18.65
CA LEU A 88 4.60 -10.38 17.56
C LEU A 88 3.67 -11.40 16.87
N MET A 89 3.92 -12.71 17.00
CA MET A 89 2.96 -13.72 16.52
C MET A 89 1.61 -13.71 17.31
N GLY A 90 1.51 -12.95 18.40
CA GLY A 90 0.28 -12.70 19.19
C GLY A 90 -0.59 -11.52 18.69
N GLU A 91 -1.30 -10.85 19.61
CA GLU A 91 -2.14 -9.66 19.30
C GLU A 91 -1.32 -8.47 18.82
N VAL A 92 -0.13 -8.25 19.40
CA VAL A 92 0.73 -7.10 19.09
C VAL A 92 1.26 -7.14 17.65
N GLY A 93 1.65 -8.31 17.12
CA GLY A 93 2.02 -8.34 15.70
C GLY A 93 0.83 -8.53 14.76
N ARG A 94 -0.39 -8.79 15.25
CA ARG A 94 -1.61 -8.57 14.45
C ARG A 94 -1.89 -7.08 14.30
N SER A 95 -1.81 -6.29 15.39
CA SER A 95 -1.97 -4.83 15.32
C SER A 95 -0.84 -4.16 14.53
N TRP A 96 0.41 -4.61 14.69
CA TRP A 96 1.55 -4.13 13.89
C TRP A 96 1.40 -4.46 12.39
N ARG A 97 0.94 -5.67 12.04
CA ARG A 97 0.67 -6.03 10.64
C ARG A 97 -0.46 -5.21 10.04
N ALA A 98 -1.52 -4.96 10.81
CA ALA A 98 -2.60 -4.06 10.40
C ALA A 98 -2.05 -2.65 10.15
N SER A 99 -1.26 -2.11 11.07
CA SER A 99 -0.59 -0.81 10.95
C SER A 99 0.32 -0.71 9.72
N LYS A 100 1.11 -1.75 9.41
CA LYS A 100 1.94 -1.78 8.18
C LYS A 100 1.08 -1.73 6.91
N GLY A 101 0.00 -2.50 6.87
CA GLY A 101 -0.93 -2.52 5.74
C GLY A 101 -1.62 -1.17 5.53
N ASP A 102 -2.12 -0.57 6.61
CA ASP A 102 -2.74 0.76 6.59
C ASP A 102 -1.74 1.83 6.15
N THR A 103 -0.52 1.81 6.70
CA THR A 103 0.56 2.72 6.28
C THR A 103 0.85 2.57 4.79
N PHE A 104 0.95 1.34 4.28
CA PHE A 104 1.19 1.10 2.86
C PHE A 104 0.04 1.65 2.00
N ARG A 105 -1.22 1.42 2.39
CA ARG A 105 -2.41 1.99 1.73
C ARG A 105 -2.33 3.51 1.66
N GLU A 106 -2.06 4.17 2.78
CA GLU A 106 -1.95 5.64 2.86
C GLU A 106 -0.86 6.19 1.93
N ARG A 107 0.29 5.50 1.84
CA ARG A 107 1.36 5.88 0.90
C ARG A 107 0.95 5.70 -0.55
N ILE A 108 0.30 4.58 -0.90
CA ILE A 108 -0.26 4.39 -2.25
C ILE A 108 -1.23 5.52 -2.57
N LEU A 109 -2.18 5.81 -1.67
CA LEU A 109 -3.16 6.88 -1.85
C LEU A 109 -2.48 8.23 -2.10
N TYR A 110 -1.48 8.58 -1.30
CA TYR A 110 -0.69 9.80 -1.48
C TYR A 110 -0.03 9.88 -2.87
N MET A 111 0.59 8.79 -3.33
CA MET A 111 1.29 8.76 -4.62
C MET A 111 0.34 8.87 -5.82
N ILE A 112 -0.86 8.30 -5.73
CA ILE A 112 -1.77 8.21 -6.89
C ILE A 112 -2.85 9.30 -6.92
N ALA A 113 -3.15 9.94 -5.79
CA ALA A 113 -4.25 10.92 -5.69
C ALA A 113 -4.11 12.07 -6.68
N ALA A 114 -3.03 12.85 -6.59
CA ALA A 114 -2.84 14.01 -7.48
C ALA A 114 -2.75 13.62 -8.97
N PRO A 115 -2.00 12.57 -9.37
CA PRO A 115 -2.02 12.09 -10.74
C PRO A 115 -3.41 11.71 -11.25
N ILE A 116 -4.20 10.97 -10.47
CA ILE A 116 -5.56 10.55 -10.86
C ILE A 116 -6.51 11.76 -10.93
N GLU A 117 -6.43 12.69 -9.99
CA GLU A 117 -7.21 13.93 -10.01
C GLU A 117 -6.89 14.80 -11.22
N SER A 118 -5.62 14.81 -11.67
CA SER A 118 -5.21 15.51 -12.89
C SER A 118 -5.85 14.92 -14.17
N LEU A 119 -6.30 13.66 -14.13
CA LEU A 119 -7.07 13.01 -15.18
C LEU A 119 -8.59 13.30 -15.10
N GLY A 120 -9.02 14.15 -14.16
CA GLY A 120 -10.42 14.49 -13.94
C GLY A 120 -11.22 13.44 -13.17
N LEU A 121 -10.54 12.48 -12.53
CA LEU A 121 -11.17 11.47 -11.70
C LEU A 121 -11.12 11.85 -10.21
N LYS A 122 -11.85 11.12 -9.39
CA LYS A 122 -11.76 11.20 -7.92
C LYS A 122 -11.42 9.86 -7.32
N ILE A 123 -10.82 9.92 -6.14
CA ILE A 123 -10.50 8.77 -5.31
C ILE A 123 -11.31 8.83 -4.01
N VAL A 124 -11.72 7.67 -3.51
CA VAL A 124 -12.27 7.50 -2.17
C VAL A 124 -11.76 6.20 -1.57
N GLU A 125 -11.45 6.18 -0.28
CA GLU A 125 -11.15 4.94 0.42
C GLU A 125 -12.43 4.12 0.61
N ASN A 126 -12.34 2.79 0.50
CA ASN A 126 -13.53 1.94 0.64
C ASN A 126 -14.15 2.06 2.05
N SER A 127 -13.32 2.26 3.07
CA SER A 127 -13.74 2.49 4.46
C SER A 127 -14.65 3.71 4.61
N GLU A 128 -14.47 4.75 3.78
CA GLU A 128 -15.35 5.92 3.78
C GLU A 128 -16.75 5.57 3.26
N LEU A 129 -16.86 4.64 2.30
CA LEU A 129 -18.15 4.18 1.76
C LEU A 129 -18.93 3.28 2.73
N GLU A 130 -18.28 2.75 3.77
CA GLU A 130 -18.96 2.01 4.84
C GLU A 130 -19.75 2.92 5.79
N SER A 131 -19.51 4.23 5.75
CA SER A 131 -20.20 5.22 6.58
C SER A 131 -21.72 5.18 6.41
N ILE A 132 -22.44 5.34 7.53
CA ILE A 132 -23.90 5.40 7.59
C ILE A 132 -24.43 6.68 6.93
N LYS A 133 -23.63 7.75 6.91
CA LYS A 133 -24.02 9.06 6.39
C LYS A 133 -23.08 9.48 5.26
N LEU A 134 -23.43 9.05 4.06
CA LEU A 134 -22.73 9.47 2.84
C LEU A 134 -23.38 10.72 2.25
N ILE A 135 -22.54 11.58 1.69
CA ILE A 135 -23.02 12.62 0.77
C ILE A 135 -23.60 11.96 -0.49
N PRO A 136 -24.55 12.60 -1.21
CA PRO A 136 -25.24 11.98 -2.33
C PRO A 136 -24.31 11.39 -3.42
N GLN A 137 -23.17 12.03 -3.66
CA GLN A 137 -22.19 11.56 -4.64
C GLN A 137 -21.57 10.22 -4.21
N LEU A 138 -21.15 10.08 -2.94
CA LEU A 138 -20.52 8.86 -2.43
C LEU A 138 -21.54 7.73 -2.24
N ASP A 139 -22.79 8.05 -1.90
CA ASP A 139 -23.89 7.08 -1.88
C ASP A 139 -24.13 6.49 -3.29
N ALA A 140 -24.05 7.31 -4.34
CA ALA A 140 -24.10 6.83 -5.72
C ALA A 140 -22.88 5.97 -6.10
N VAL A 141 -21.67 6.38 -5.70
CA VAL A 141 -20.44 5.57 -5.90
C VAL A 141 -20.58 4.20 -5.23
N LYS A 142 -21.04 4.16 -3.97
CA LYS A 142 -21.30 2.92 -3.22
C LYS A 142 -22.24 1.99 -3.98
N ARG A 143 -23.36 2.51 -4.48
CA ARG A 143 -24.33 1.72 -5.27
C ARG A 143 -23.76 1.21 -6.60
N ASN A 144 -22.79 1.91 -7.17
CA ASN A 144 -22.16 1.54 -8.43
C ASN A 144 -21.05 0.48 -8.29
N VAL A 145 -20.67 0.09 -7.08
CA VAL A 145 -19.63 -0.94 -6.82
C VAL A 145 -20.11 -2.10 -5.95
N VAL A 146 -21.27 -1.95 -5.29
CA VAL A 146 -21.80 -2.98 -4.40
C VAL A 146 -22.21 -4.25 -5.17
N ILE A 147 -21.96 -5.41 -4.57
CA ILE A 147 -22.37 -6.72 -5.08
C ILE A 147 -23.67 -7.13 -4.39
N ASP A 148 -24.68 -7.48 -5.17
CA ASP A 148 -25.95 -8.01 -4.67
C ASP A 148 -25.90 -9.54 -4.61
N TYR A 149 -25.93 -10.09 -3.40
CA TYR A 149 -26.01 -11.53 -3.14
C TYR A 149 -27.46 -12.02 -2.95
N GLY A 150 -28.45 -11.22 -3.36
CA GLY A 150 -29.87 -11.54 -3.26
C GLY A 150 -30.35 -11.59 -1.81
N GLU A 151 -30.77 -12.78 -1.35
CA GLU A 151 -31.28 -12.95 0.02
C GLU A 151 -30.21 -12.71 1.11
N PHE A 152 -28.93 -12.81 0.75
CA PHE A 152 -27.81 -12.54 1.66
C PHE A 152 -27.42 -11.05 1.73
N GLY A 153 -28.11 -10.20 0.98
CA GLY A 153 -27.95 -8.75 1.00
C GLY A 153 -26.85 -8.24 0.08
N MET A 154 -26.50 -6.97 0.27
CA MET A 154 -25.53 -6.25 -0.56
C MET A 154 -24.23 -6.05 0.21
N GLN A 155 -23.09 -6.31 -0.44
CA GLN A 155 -21.76 -6.17 0.17
C GLN A 155 -20.82 -5.36 -0.73
N LEU A 156 -19.99 -4.53 -0.12
CA LEU A 156 -18.90 -3.87 -0.83
C LEU A 156 -17.75 -4.86 -1.07
N PRO A 157 -17.07 -4.78 -2.23
CA PRO A 157 -15.80 -5.47 -2.41
C PRO A 157 -14.78 -5.06 -1.35
N ASP A 158 -14.04 -6.04 -0.81
CA ASP A 158 -12.88 -5.80 0.06
C ASP A 158 -11.70 -5.34 -0.81
N THR A 159 -11.72 -4.03 -1.08
CA THR A 159 -10.72 -3.27 -1.82
C THR A 159 -10.34 -2.05 -1.00
N ASP A 160 -9.16 -1.51 -1.22
CA ASP A 160 -8.63 -0.42 -0.39
C ASP A 160 -9.08 0.94 -0.93
N ILE A 161 -9.02 1.10 -2.26
CA ILE A 161 -9.20 2.39 -2.93
C ILE A 161 -10.15 2.24 -4.13
N ILE A 162 -11.04 3.21 -4.32
CA ILE A 162 -11.99 3.28 -5.42
C ILE A 162 -11.74 4.54 -6.24
N VAL A 163 -11.63 4.38 -7.56
CA VAL A 163 -11.45 5.47 -8.52
C VAL A 163 -12.72 5.65 -9.34
N TYR A 164 -13.26 6.86 -9.40
CA TYR A 164 -14.55 7.14 -10.04
C TYR A 164 -14.58 8.48 -10.79
N ARG A 165 -15.50 8.58 -11.75
CA ARG A 165 -15.82 9.83 -12.46
C ARG A 165 -16.74 10.70 -11.62
N PRO A 166 -16.35 11.92 -11.24
CA PRO A 166 -17.18 12.77 -10.38
C PRO A 166 -18.48 13.25 -11.06
N GLU A 167 -18.52 13.29 -12.40
CA GLU A 167 -19.67 13.82 -13.17
C GLU A 167 -20.91 12.94 -13.05
N ASN A 168 -20.72 11.63 -12.97
CA ASN A 168 -21.79 10.62 -13.00
C ASN A 168 -21.65 9.53 -11.93
N SER A 169 -20.67 9.65 -11.02
CA SER A 169 -20.33 8.66 -10.00
C SER A 169 -19.98 7.27 -10.55
N GLN A 170 -19.63 7.15 -11.84
CA GLN A 170 -19.24 5.88 -12.45
C GLN A 170 -17.89 5.42 -11.90
N VAL A 171 -17.84 4.21 -11.37
CA VAL A 171 -16.59 3.60 -10.90
C VAL A 171 -15.81 3.07 -12.08
N ILE A 172 -14.53 3.42 -12.14
CA ILE A 172 -13.62 3.06 -13.24
C ILE A 172 -12.72 1.92 -12.81
N ALA A 173 -12.20 2.00 -11.60
CA ALA A 173 -11.30 0.99 -11.06
C ALA A 173 -11.45 0.85 -9.54
N VAL A 174 -11.12 -0.33 -9.06
CA VAL A 174 -10.86 -0.64 -7.66
C VAL A 174 -9.44 -1.14 -7.51
N ILE A 175 -8.80 -0.77 -6.42
CA ILE A 175 -7.38 -1.04 -6.17
C ILE A 175 -7.26 -1.70 -4.81
N SER A 176 -6.59 -2.84 -4.78
CA SER A 176 -6.10 -3.47 -3.55
C SER A 176 -4.62 -3.14 -3.37
N SER A 177 -4.23 -2.65 -2.20
CA SER A 177 -2.83 -2.42 -1.82
C SER A 177 -2.41 -3.48 -0.81
N LYS A 178 -1.55 -4.43 -1.21
CA LYS A 178 -1.14 -5.55 -0.35
C LYS A 178 0.37 -5.62 -0.26
N ILE A 179 0.91 -5.69 0.95
CA ILE A 179 2.36 -5.84 1.17
C ILE A 179 2.83 -7.22 0.67
N SER A 180 2.08 -8.28 0.99
CA SER A 180 2.36 -9.66 0.60
C SER A 180 1.28 -10.16 -0.37
N VAL A 181 1.70 -10.78 -1.47
CA VAL A 181 0.82 -11.19 -2.57
C VAL A 181 0.15 -12.55 -2.33
N ARG A 182 0.88 -13.56 -1.81
CA ARG A 182 0.42 -14.92 -1.44
C ARG A 182 -1.08 -15.24 -1.66
N GLU A 183 -1.87 -15.37 -0.60
CA GLU A 183 -3.31 -15.64 -0.68
C GLU A 183 -4.14 -14.37 -0.99
N SER A 184 -3.56 -13.19 -0.80
CA SER A 184 -4.26 -11.92 -0.98
C SER A 184 -4.61 -11.63 -2.44
N VAL A 185 -3.78 -12.09 -3.40
CA VAL A 185 -4.09 -11.99 -4.83
C VAL A 185 -5.30 -12.83 -5.22
N VAL A 186 -5.52 -13.97 -4.55
CA VAL A 186 -6.74 -14.80 -4.74
C VAL A 186 -7.97 -14.00 -4.30
N GLN A 187 -7.88 -13.27 -3.19
CA GLN A 187 -8.98 -12.43 -2.70
C GLN A 187 -9.25 -11.27 -3.66
N THR A 188 -8.23 -10.59 -4.16
CA THR A 188 -8.39 -9.55 -5.19
C THR A 188 -9.01 -10.13 -6.47
N GLY A 189 -8.56 -11.31 -6.90
CA GLY A 189 -9.13 -12.03 -8.05
C GLY A 189 -10.61 -12.39 -7.83
N TYR A 190 -10.97 -12.87 -6.64
CA TYR A 190 -12.37 -13.16 -6.28
C TYR A 190 -13.28 -11.95 -6.49
N TRP A 191 -12.85 -10.75 -6.09
CA TRP A 191 -13.65 -9.54 -6.30
C TRP A 191 -13.81 -9.18 -7.76
N LYS A 192 -12.78 -9.38 -8.59
CA LYS A 192 -12.92 -9.23 -10.04
C LYS A 192 -13.97 -10.18 -10.60
N PHE A 193 -13.93 -11.45 -10.23
CA PHE A 193 -14.97 -12.40 -10.63
C PHE A 193 -16.37 -11.93 -10.22
N LYS A 194 -16.53 -11.40 -9.00
CA LYS A 194 -17.81 -10.86 -8.53
C LYS A 194 -18.28 -9.63 -9.30
N LEU A 195 -17.38 -8.71 -9.60
CA LEU A 195 -17.72 -7.52 -10.39
C LEU A 195 -18.13 -7.91 -11.82
N LEU A 196 -17.55 -8.97 -12.39
CA LEU A 196 -17.90 -9.47 -13.73
C LEU A 196 -19.30 -10.12 -13.80
N GLU A 197 -19.88 -10.56 -12.69
CA GLU A 197 -21.21 -11.21 -12.66
C GLU A 197 -22.36 -10.23 -12.99
N SER A 198 -22.14 -8.92 -12.91
CA SER A 198 -23.18 -7.90 -13.11
C SER A 198 -22.83 -6.92 -14.23
N GLU A 199 -23.81 -6.63 -15.08
CA GLU A 199 -23.69 -5.63 -16.16
C GLU A 199 -23.32 -4.24 -15.64
N ASN A 200 -23.75 -3.90 -14.41
CA ASN A 200 -23.47 -2.61 -13.79
C ASN A 200 -22.02 -2.48 -13.29
N THR A 201 -21.31 -3.59 -13.08
CA THR A 201 -19.98 -3.58 -12.45
C THR A 201 -18.89 -4.21 -13.30
N LYS A 202 -19.24 -4.99 -14.34
CA LYS A 202 -18.26 -5.75 -15.16
C LYS A 202 -17.23 -4.89 -15.90
N HIS A 203 -17.49 -3.59 -16.01
CA HIS A 203 -16.58 -2.63 -16.64
C HIS A 203 -15.49 -2.12 -15.69
N ILE A 204 -15.66 -2.31 -14.38
CA ILE A 204 -14.74 -1.85 -13.34
C ILE A 204 -13.46 -2.66 -13.42
N LYS A 205 -12.32 -1.97 -13.58
CA LYS A 205 -11.00 -2.60 -13.56
C LYS A 205 -10.56 -2.93 -12.15
N VAL A 206 -9.93 -4.08 -11.97
CA VAL A 206 -9.40 -4.52 -10.68
C VAL A 206 -7.88 -4.57 -10.73
N TYR A 207 -7.26 -3.72 -9.91
CA TYR A 207 -5.81 -3.60 -9.82
C TYR A 207 -5.27 -4.05 -8.47
N LEU A 208 -4.06 -4.61 -8.50
CA LEU A 208 -3.26 -4.89 -7.32
C LEU A 208 -2.01 -4.01 -7.32
N ILE A 209 -1.72 -3.34 -6.21
CA ILE A 209 -0.47 -2.61 -6.00
C ILE A 209 0.26 -3.25 -4.82
N THR A 210 1.54 -3.57 -5.00
CA THR A 210 2.29 -4.36 -4.02
C THR A 210 3.79 -4.09 -4.09
N PRO A 211 4.54 -4.14 -2.97
CA PRO A 211 5.99 -4.20 -3.01
C PRO A 211 6.52 -5.62 -3.27
N ASP A 212 5.65 -6.64 -3.35
CA ASP A 212 6.00 -8.05 -3.57
C ASP A 212 7.11 -8.56 -2.63
N VAL A 213 6.97 -8.37 -1.32
CA VAL A 213 8.01 -8.71 -0.32
C VAL A 213 8.52 -10.15 -0.38
N ASN A 214 7.68 -11.07 -0.83
CA ASN A 214 8.00 -12.50 -0.91
C ASN A 214 8.54 -12.91 -2.28
N LYS A 215 8.66 -11.97 -3.22
CA LYS A 215 9.13 -12.21 -4.59
C LYS A 215 8.26 -13.27 -5.26
N ASP A 216 6.96 -13.16 -5.06
CA ASP A 216 5.98 -14.10 -5.60
C ASP A 216 5.61 -13.76 -7.05
N LEU A 217 5.86 -12.51 -7.44
CA LEU A 217 5.61 -12.00 -8.78
C LEU A 217 6.89 -11.81 -9.60
N THR A 218 8.09 -11.93 -9.03
CA THR A 218 9.34 -11.53 -9.71
C THR A 218 9.62 -12.25 -11.04
N ARG A 219 9.22 -13.52 -11.20
CA ARG A 219 9.57 -14.39 -12.35
C ARG A 219 8.33 -14.96 -13.04
N ILE A 220 8.40 -15.08 -14.37
CA ILE A 220 7.40 -15.70 -15.24
C ILE A 220 7.63 -17.20 -15.41
N ASP A 221 8.88 -17.66 -15.47
CA ASP A 221 9.18 -19.09 -15.64
C ASP A 221 10.29 -19.60 -14.69
N PRO A 222 9.99 -20.55 -13.78
CA PRO A 222 8.65 -21.06 -13.47
C PRO A 222 7.83 -20.03 -12.68
N ALA A 223 6.60 -19.75 -13.12
CA ALA A 223 5.67 -18.91 -12.38
C ALA A 223 5.22 -19.62 -11.10
N LYS A 224 5.16 -18.87 -9.99
CA LYS A 224 4.42 -19.29 -8.80
C LYS A 224 2.93 -18.99 -8.99
N ASP A 225 2.07 -19.71 -8.26
CA ASP A 225 0.61 -19.53 -8.34
C ASP A 225 0.16 -18.06 -8.23
N PRO A 226 0.72 -17.21 -7.33
CA PRO A 226 0.32 -15.81 -7.26
C PRO A 226 0.61 -15.02 -8.54
N ARG A 227 1.73 -15.31 -9.22
CA ARG A 227 2.05 -14.73 -10.53
C ARG A 227 1.03 -15.17 -11.58
N VAL A 228 0.68 -16.45 -11.60
CA VAL A 228 -0.32 -16.98 -12.56
C VAL A 228 -1.67 -16.28 -12.40
N ILE A 229 -2.13 -16.10 -11.15
CA ILE A 229 -3.40 -15.41 -10.86
C ILE A 229 -3.33 -13.93 -11.28
N ALA A 230 -2.23 -13.24 -10.96
CA ALA A 230 -2.04 -11.85 -11.35
C ALA A 230 -2.09 -11.65 -12.88
N GLU A 231 -1.56 -12.60 -13.64
CA GLU A 231 -1.53 -12.58 -15.12
C GLU A 231 -2.89 -12.90 -15.75
N ILE A 232 -3.59 -13.90 -15.21
CA ILE A 232 -4.81 -14.43 -15.84
C ILE A 232 -6.04 -13.67 -15.36
N ASP A 233 -6.12 -13.43 -14.05
CA ASP A 233 -7.36 -13.03 -13.41
C ASP A 233 -7.46 -11.52 -13.19
N LEU A 234 -6.36 -10.78 -13.03
CA LEU A 234 -6.40 -9.34 -12.73
C LEU A 234 -6.34 -8.44 -13.97
N ASP A 235 -6.77 -7.18 -13.85
CA ASP A 235 -6.65 -6.22 -14.95
C ASP A 235 -5.26 -5.60 -15.04
N GLY A 236 -4.54 -5.55 -13.92
CA GLY A 236 -3.16 -5.14 -13.81
C GLY A 236 -2.64 -5.28 -12.38
N THR A 237 -1.36 -5.57 -12.26
CA THR A 237 -0.61 -5.71 -11.01
C THR A 237 0.66 -4.88 -11.11
N TYR A 238 0.83 -3.99 -10.14
CA TYR A 238 1.85 -2.95 -10.18
C TYR A 238 2.79 -3.12 -8.98
N VAL A 239 4.04 -3.40 -9.30
CA VAL A 239 5.04 -3.78 -8.30
C VAL A 239 5.96 -2.60 -7.98
N LEU A 240 6.08 -2.26 -6.69
CA LEU A 240 7.04 -1.31 -6.16
C LEU A 240 8.31 -2.05 -5.73
N THR A 241 9.25 -2.22 -6.65
CA THR A 241 10.50 -2.92 -6.37
C THR A 241 11.69 -2.29 -7.10
N ALA A 242 12.86 -2.36 -6.46
CA ALA A 242 14.15 -2.07 -7.07
C ALA A 242 14.77 -3.30 -7.74
N GLU A 243 14.24 -4.49 -7.45
CA GLU A 243 14.75 -5.73 -8.00
C GLU A 243 14.33 -5.89 -9.47
N ALA A 244 15.05 -6.76 -10.19
CA ALA A 244 14.68 -7.12 -11.55
C ALA A 244 13.35 -7.89 -11.54
N LEU A 245 12.32 -7.29 -12.14
CA LEU A 245 11.01 -7.89 -12.37
C LEU A 245 10.92 -8.36 -13.83
N GLU A 246 10.54 -9.62 -14.05
CA GLU A 246 10.16 -10.07 -15.40
C GLU A 246 8.76 -9.51 -15.72
N GLU A 247 8.69 -8.39 -16.42
CA GLU A 247 7.43 -7.68 -16.70
C GLU A 247 6.58 -8.36 -17.79
N SER A 248 5.28 -8.15 -17.71
CA SER A 248 4.28 -8.52 -18.72
C SER A 248 3.25 -7.39 -18.88
N ASP A 249 2.27 -7.59 -19.76
CA ASP A 249 1.16 -6.64 -19.92
C ASP A 249 0.31 -6.48 -18.64
N LYS A 250 0.29 -7.50 -17.77
CA LYS A 250 -0.51 -7.54 -16.54
C LYS A 250 0.30 -7.38 -15.26
N VAL A 251 1.59 -7.70 -15.25
CA VAL A 251 2.46 -7.58 -14.07
C VAL A 251 3.66 -6.74 -14.44
N LYS A 252 3.71 -5.51 -13.94
CA LYS A 252 4.70 -4.51 -14.36
C LYS A 252 5.06 -3.58 -13.21
N LEU A 253 6.07 -2.74 -13.41
CA LEU A 253 6.48 -1.77 -12.41
C LEU A 253 5.39 -0.73 -12.14
N PHE A 254 5.34 -0.23 -10.91
CA PHE A 254 4.35 0.76 -10.47
C PHE A 254 4.36 2.07 -11.28
N GLU A 255 5.50 2.44 -11.85
CA GLU A 255 5.62 3.64 -12.69
C GLU A 255 4.70 3.64 -13.92
N TYR A 256 4.27 2.47 -14.39
CA TYR A 256 3.33 2.35 -15.52
C TYR A 256 1.87 2.60 -15.13
N PHE A 257 1.52 2.55 -13.84
CA PHE A 257 0.14 2.54 -13.36
C PHE A 257 -0.71 3.70 -13.90
N ILE A 258 -0.20 4.93 -13.81
CA ILE A 258 -0.96 6.12 -14.23
C ILE A 258 -1.19 6.13 -15.73
N GLU A 259 -0.20 5.72 -16.53
CA GLU A 259 -0.33 5.70 -17.99
C GLU A 259 -1.31 4.61 -18.44
N ASP A 260 -1.28 3.44 -17.80
CA ASP A 260 -2.25 2.38 -18.10
C ASP A 260 -3.67 2.75 -17.70
N LEU A 261 -3.84 3.41 -16.55
CA LEU A 261 -5.15 3.91 -16.12
C LEU A 261 -5.68 4.94 -17.13
N LYS A 262 -4.81 5.81 -17.65
CA LYS A 262 -5.16 6.79 -18.67
C LYS A 262 -5.63 6.12 -19.97
N GLN A 263 -4.95 5.08 -20.43
CA GLN A 263 -5.40 4.30 -21.60
C GLN A 263 -6.80 3.72 -21.39
N VAL A 264 -7.09 3.17 -20.21
CA VAL A 264 -8.44 2.65 -19.88
C VAL A 264 -9.51 3.75 -19.94
N ILE A 265 -9.19 4.97 -19.49
CA ILE A 265 -10.11 6.11 -19.56
C ILE A 265 -10.42 6.47 -21.02
N GLU A 266 -9.40 6.45 -21.89
CA GLU A 266 -9.52 6.78 -23.32
C GLU A 266 -10.28 5.71 -24.11
N GLU A 267 -10.08 4.43 -23.80
CA GLU A 267 -10.82 3.31 -24.41
C GLU A 267 -12.30 3.25 -24.02
N SER A 268 -12.65 3.86 -22.89
CA SER A 268 -14.01 3.87 -22.33
C SER A 268 -14.84 5.10 -22.74
N GLN A 269 -14.31 5.95 -23.64
CA GLN A 269 -15.00 7.10 -24.25
C GLN A 269 -15.63 6.74 -25.60
#